data_AF-A0A0Y0P7Z5-F1
#
_entry.id   AF-A0A0Y0P7Z5-F1
#
_cell.length_a   1.000
_cell.length_b   1.000
_cell.length_c   1.000
_cell.angle_alpha   90.00
_cell.angle_beta   90.00
_cell.angle_gamma   90.00
#
_symmetry.space_group_name_H-M   'P 1'
#
loop_
_entity.id
_entity.type
_entity.pdbx_description
1 polymer ?
#
loop_
_entity_poly.entity_id
_entity_poly.type
_entity_poly.pdbx_seq_one_letter_code
_entity_poly.pdbx_strand_id
1 'polypeptide(L)'
;MLAKAPWWLLLLVGVASVVFGALIILRPLSSLATLAIYIGLSFIVSGLADLIGADRAAAPRLTRFLGAAWIAAGLVVLIWLGLAIDVLPIFLAVTLVATGIASAAGVVRGSGDQRAAALLFGLADIVFGVLALLWPDVTLLVVAVLFGARTLIFGAATIWSAVLMWFGERPATSSHANPSGLRRWARLGGAIGAVILALVASGLAWTLQPGSAHADAFYTAPAELTGTPGELLRVESFTRGVPRNAVAWRILYETTTDSGEAAVASGIVLTANTDPADESAGPRDLIAWAHGTTGYATDCAPSLLADPLASGALPALEQIIDAGWVLVATDYAGLGTQGAQPYLVGGGEGRSVLDSVRAAEQMQELNLSGQTTIWGHSQGGHASLWAGQLADSYAPELDISGVVALAPASDTIGLVNHLPSVTGGSVFASFVAEAYFSHYPDVTRAAYLEPSARTLVREMSTRCLSEPGVLVSVLSALSMDQDMSIFRSDPTQGALGERLRANTPRGDIQAPLFIGQGGADPLVAPTMQRNYVAARCADGQQLEYREYPGLDHMQLVGEDSALIGDLLAWTEARFEGAPVTPNCADTEAS
;
A
#
# COMPACT_ATOMS: atom_id res chain seq x y z
N MET A 1 16.62 -1.93 -43.77
CA MET A 1 17.63 -0.86 -44.00
C MET A 1 19.02 -1.17 -43.41
N LEU A 2 19.15 -1.96 -42.35
CA LEU A 2 20.44 -2.27 -41.69
C LEU A 2 21.44 -3.12 -42.51
N ALA A 3 21.00 -3.85 -43.53
CA ALA A 3 21.85 -4.76 -44.31
C ALA A 3 22.93 -4.08 -45.18
N LYS A 4 22.90 -2.74 -45.32
CA LYS A 4 23.91 -1.94 -46.05
C LYS A 4 24.61 -0.90 -45.16
N ALA A 5 24.38 -0.94 -43.84
CA ALA A 5 24.94 0.03 -42.91
C ALA A 5 26.45 -0.20 -42.70
N PRO A 6 27.25 0.86 -42.57
CA PRO A 6 28.66 0.71 -42.21
C PRO A 6 28.81 0.20 -40.76
N TRP A 7 29.90 -0.53 -40.48
CA TRP A 7 30.13 -1.21 -39.20
C TRP A 7 30.04 -0.27 -37.98
N TRP A 8 30.49 0.98 -38.11
CA TRP A 8 30.46 1.98 -37.03
C TRP A 8 29.02 2.37 -36.65
N LEU A 9 28.10 2.39 -37.62
CA LEU A 9 26.70 2.70 -37.36
C LEU A 9 26.01 1.54 -36.64
N LEU A 10 26.35 0.30 -37.00
CA LEU A 10 25.88 -0.90 -36.30
C LEU A 10 26.41 -0.96 -34.87
N LEU A 11 27.68 -0.60 -34.66
CA LEU A 11 28.27 -0.52 -33.33
C LEU A 11 27.54 0.52 -32.47
N LEU A 12 27.29 1.71 -33.01
CA LEU A 12 26.58 2.79 -32.30
C LEU A 12 25.15 2.38 -31.93
N VAL A 13 24.39 1.81 -32.89
CA VAL A 13 23.03 1.29 -32.65
C VAL A 13 23.04 0.15 -31.63
N GLY A 14 24.03 -0.74 -31.71
CA GLY A 14 24.21 -1.85 -30.78
C GLY A 14 24.46 -1.38 -29.35
N VAL A 15 25.42 -0.46 -29.15
CA VAL A 15 25.72 0.15 -27.84
C VAL A 15 24.53 0.90 -27.29
N ALA A 16 23.86 1.72 -28.11
CA ALA A 16 22.65 2.44 -27.68
C ALA A 16 21.53 1.48 -27.25
N SER A 17 21.34 0.36 -27.95
CA SER A 17 20.35 -0.67 -27.59
C SER A 17 20.73 -1.41 -26.30
N VAL A 18 22.01 -1.69 -26.06
CA VAL A 18 22.46 -2.31 -24.79
C VAL A 18 22.23 -1.36 -23.61
N VAL A 19 22.62 -0.08 -23.74
CA VAL A 19 22.42 0.92 -22.69
C VAL A 19 20.93 1.12 -22.41
N PHE A 20 20.12 1.26 -23.46
CA PHE A 20 18.68 1.40 -23.32
C PHE A 20 18.04 0.17 -22.69
N GLY A 21 18.39 -1.04 -23.15
CA GLY A 21 17.91 -2.29 -22.57
C GLY A 21 18.29 -2.45 -21.09
N ALA A 22 19.52 -2.09 -20.72
CA ALA A 22 19.98 -2.12 -19.34
C ALA A 22 19.24 -1.10 -18.46
N LEU A 23 18.98 0.11 -18.95
CA LEU A 23 18.19 1.12 -18.23
C LEU A 23 16.76 0.65 -17.95
N ILE A 24 16.13 -0.02 -18.93
CA ILE A 24 14.78 -0.58 -18.74
C ILE A 24 14.78 -1.70 -17.69
N ILE A 25 15.78 -2.59 -17.69
CA ILE A 25 15.85 -3.68 -16.71
C ILE A 25 16.15 -3.15 -15.31
N LEU A 26 17.07 -2.19 -15.20
CA LEU A 26 17.49 -1.63 -13.92
C LEU A 26 16.46 -0.64 -13.34
N ARG A 27 15.63 -0.02 -14.19
CA ARG A 27 14.64 0.98 -13.79
C ARG A 27 13.31 0.84 -14.56
N PRO A 28 12.61 -0.30 -14.43
CA PRO A 28 11.50 -0.65 -15.31
C PRO A 28 10.32 0.32 -15.21
N LEU A 29 10.00 0.81 -14.01
CA LEU A 29 8.87 1.71 -13.77
C LEU A 29 9.11 3.12 -14.33
N SER A 30 10.30 3.69 -14.10
CA SER A 30 10.68 4.97 -14.70
C SER A 30 10.80 4.89 -16.23
N SER A 31 11.02 3.69 -16.75
CA SER A 31 11.12 3.42 -18.18
C SER A 31 9.78 3.18 -18.86
N LEU A 32 8.66 3.05 -18.12
CA LEU A 32 7.33 2.88 -18.73
C LEU A 32 6.93 4.11 -19.56
N ALA A 33 7.20 5.31 -19.07
CA ALA A 33 7.01 6.54 -19.83
C ALA A 33 7.88 6.55 -21.10
N THR A 34 9.15 6.15 -20.98
CA THR A 34 10.06 6.05 -22.12
C THR A 34 9.62 4.99 -23.12
N LEU A 35 9.09 3.87 -22.65
CA LEU A 35 8.56 2.78 -23.47
C LEU A 35 7.30 3.24 -24.21
N ALA A 36 6.37 3.92 -23.53
CA ALA A 36 5.17 4.46 -24.14
C ALA A 36 5.51 5.55 -25.18
N ILE A 37 6.50 6.41 -24.90
CA ILE A 37 7.04 7.37 -25.88
C ILE A 37 7.64 6.62 -27.09
N TYR A 38 8.45 5.60 -26.85
CA TYR A 38 9.03 4.78 -27.90
C TYR A 38 7.97 4.10 -28.77
N ILE A 39 6.90 3.56 -28.17
CA ILE A 39 5.76 2.95 -28.88
C ILE A 39 5.05 4.01 -29.72
N GLY A 40 4.73 5.17 -29.14
CA GLY A 40 4.07 6.28 -29.85
C GLY A 40 4.87 6.76 -31.06
N LEU A 41 6.18 6.97 -30.89
CA LEU A 41 7.09 7.32 -31.98
C LEU A 41 7.20 6.20 -33.03
N SER A 42 7.23 4.94 -32.61
CA SER A 42 7.29 3.78 -33.51
C SER A 42 6.05 3.65 -34.39
N PHE A 43 4.85 3.94 -33.84
CA PHE A 43 3.61 3.98 -34.63
C PHE A 43 3.63 5.12 -35.65
N ILE A 44 4.14 6.30 -35.30
CA ILE A 44 4.29 7.41 -36.25
C ILE A 44 5.25 7.05 -37.38
N VAL A 45 6.43 6.50 -37.04
CA VAL A 45 7.44 6.09 -38.04
C VAL A 45 6.89 4.98 -38.96
N SER A 46 6.20 3.99 -38.40
CA SER A 46 5.60 2.90 -39.18
C SER A 46 4.51 3.41 -40.11
N GLY A 47 3.64 4.31 -39.63
CA GLY A 47 2.60 4.91 -40.46
C GLY A 47 3.15 5.80 -41.58
N LEU A 48 4.23 6.55 -41.33
CA LEU A 48 4.96 7.29 -42.37
C LEU A 48 5.58 6.36 -43.41
N ALA A 49 6.18 5.24 -42.98
CA ALA A 49 6.74 4.24 -43.89
C ALA A 49 5.66 3.60 -44.78
N ASP A 50 4.49 3.29 -44.22
CA ASP A 50 3.34 2.77 -44.97
C ASP A 50 2.80 3.79 -45.97
N LEU A 51 2.74 5.09 -45.61
CA LEU A 51 2.33 6.15 -46.54
C LEU A 51 3.31 6.31 -47.72
N ILE A 52 4.62 6.27 -47.45
CA ILE A 52 5.67 6.35 -48.48
C ILE A 52 5.65 5.10 -49.38
N GLY A 53 5.36 3.93 -48.81
CA GLY A 53 5.29 2.65 -49.53
C GLY A 53 3.97 2.38 -50.24
N ALA A 54 2.91 3.14 -49.95
CA ALA A 54 1.55 2.84 -50.37
C ALA A 54 1.36 2.75 -51.89
N ASP A 55 2.13 3.52 -52.66
CA ASP A 55 2.05 3.53 -54.13
C ASP A 55 2.53 2.21 -54.76
N ARG A 56 3.25 1.38 -53.98
CA ARG A 56 3.75 0.06 -54.40
C ARG A 56 2.94 -1.10 -53.80
N ALA A 57 1.93 -0.81 -52.98
CA ALA A 57 1.14 -1.82 -52.29
C ALA A 57 0.01 -2.38 -53.18
N ALA A 58 -0.39 -3.63 -52.93
CA ALA A 58 -1.48 -4.28 -53.64
C ALA A 58 -2.85 -3.58 -53.43
N ALA A 59 -3.01 -2.85 -52.32
CA ALA A 59 -4.22 -2.10 -51.98
C ALA A 59 -3.87 -0.67 -51.48
N PRO A 60 -3.52 0.28 -52.38
CA PRO A 60 -2.94 1.57 -52.02
C PRO A 60 -3.81 2.42 -51.09
N ARG A 61 -5.14 2.43 -51.32
CA ARG A 61 -6.08 3.20 -50.49
C ARG A 61 -6.16 2.68 -49.06
N LEU A 62 -6.15 1.36 -48.89
CA LEU A 62 -6.17 0.72 -47.57
C LEU A 62 -4.84 0.96 -46.84
N THR A 63 -3.71 0.83 -47.53
CA THR A 63 -2.39 1.10 -46.95
C THR A 63 -2.25 2.56 -46.51
N ARG A 64 -2.77 3.53 -47.29
CA ARG A 64 -2.78 4.94 -46.86
C ARG A 64 -3.65 5.19 -45.64
N PHE A 65 -4.84 4.57 -45.59
CA PHE A 65 -5.73 4.67 -44.44
C PHE A 65 -5.09 4.08 -43.19
N LEU A 66 -4.51 2.88 -43.28
CA LEU A 66 -3.80 2.23 -42.17
C LEU A 66 -2.58 3.03 -41.72
N GLY A 67 -1.81 3.59 -42.66
CA GLY A 67 -0.68 4.47 -42.35
C GLY A 67 -1.10 5.73 -41.60
N ALA A 68 -2.19 6.38 -42.03
CA ALA A 68 -2.75 7.54 -41.32
C ALA A 68 -3.30 7.15 -39.94
N ALA A 69 -3.94 5.98 -39.81
CA ALA A 69 -4.43 5.47 -38.54
C ALA A 69 -3.30 5.19 -37.55
N TRP A 70 -2.16 4.63 -38.00
CA TRP A 70 -0.97 4.43 -37.16
C TRP A 70 -0.38 5.75 -36.66
N ILE A 71 -0.33 6.78 -37.51
CA ILE A 71 0.13 8.11 -37.08
C ILE A 71 -0.81 8.69 -36.03
N ALA A 72 -2.12 8.63 -36.26
CA ALA A 72 -3.11 9.11 -35.29
C ALA A 72 -3.02 8.35 -33.96
N ALA A 73 -2.88 7.03 -34.00
CA ALA A 73 -2.68 6.21 -32.80
C ALA A 73 -1.41 6.59 -32.04
N GLY A 74 -0.29 6.81 -32.75
CA GLY A 74 0.97 7.26 -32.14
C GLY A 74 0.84 8.63 -31.47
N LEU A 75 0.13 9.58 -32.11
CA LEU A 75 -0.15 10.90 -31.51
C LEU A 75 -1.03 10.79 -30.26
N VAL A 76 -2.07 9.95 -30.28
CA VAL A 76 -2.93 9.71 -29.11
C VAL A 76 -2.11 9.16 -27.94
N VAL A 77 -1.24 8.18 -28.17
CA VAL A 77 -0.35 7.62 -27.14
C VAL A 77 0.56 8.70 -26.53
N LEU A 78 1.11 9.61 -27.35
CA LEU A 78 2.01 10.66 -26.88
C LEU A 78 1.28 11.79 -26.13
N ILE A 79 0.05 12.15 -26.54
CA ILE A 79 -0.74 13.20 -25.90
C ILE A 79 -1.32 12.70 -24.56
N TRP A 80 -1.74 11.44 -24.51
CA TRP A 80 -2.42 10.84 -23.36
C TRP A 80 -1.59 9.73 -22.72
N LEU A 81 -0.32 10.04 -22.43
CA LEU A 81 0.65 9.04 -21.96
C LEU A 81 0.18 8.28 -20.72
N GLY A 82 -0.46 8.96 -19.77
CA GLY A 82 -1.03 8.33 -18.57
C GLY A 82 -2.11 7.29 -18.90
N LEU A 83 -3.11 7.69 -19.70
CA LEU A 83 -4.17 6.77 -20.13
C LEU A 83 -3.62 5.62 -20.98
N ALA A 84 -2.62 5.89 -21.82
CA ALA A 84 -1.99 4.86 -22.64
C ALA A 84 -1.29 3.80 -21.79
N ILE A 85 -0.62 4.20 -20.70
CA ILE A 85 0.01 3.28 -19.75
C ILE A 85 -1.05 2.48 -18.98
N ASP A 86 -2.12 3.14 -18.50
CA ASP A 86 -3.21 2.48 -17.76
C ASP A 86 -3.95 1.43 -18.60
N VAL A 87 -4.09 1.66 -19.91
CA VAL A 87 -4.81 0.77 -20.84
C VAL A 87 -3.91 -0.32 -21.45
N LEU A 88 -2.58 -0.13 -21.42
CA LEU A 88 -1.62 -1.06 -22.01
C LEU A 88 -1.72 -2.52 -21.49
N PRO A 89 -1.85 -2.80 -20.18
CA PRO A 89 -1.95 -4.18 -19.70
C PRO A 89 -3.26 -4.83 -20.18
N ILE A 90 -4.37 -4.10 -20.17
CA ILE A 90 -5.67 -4.59 -20.67
C ILE A 90 -5.56 -4.92 -22.17
N PHE A 91 -4.95 -4.01 -22.95
CA PHE A 91 -4.74 -4.22 -24.38
C PHE A 91 -3.86 -5.46 -24.65
N LEU A 92 -2.75 -5.62 -23.94
CA LEU A 92 -1.85 -6.77 -24.05
C LEU A 92 -2.57 -8.06 -23.67
N ALA A 93 -3.31 -8.05 -22.57
CA ALA A 93 -4.07 -9.19 -22.09
C ALA A 93 -5.13 -9.65 -23.10
N VAL A 94 -5.95 -8.72 -23.60
CA VAL A 94 -6.97 -9.01 -24.62
C VAL A 94 -6.31 -9.55 -25.89
N THR A 95 -5.17 -8.98 -26.30
CA THR A 95 -4.43 -9.45 -27.48
C THR A 95 -3.88 -10.86 -27.28
N LEU A 96 -3.31 -11.17 -26.11
CA LEU A 96 -2.80 -12.50 -25.77
C LEU A 96 -3.93 -13.54 -25.73
N VAL A 97 -5.07 -13.22 -25.10
CA VAL A 97 -6.24 -14.10 -25.09
C VAL A 97 -6.76 -14.32 -26.52
N ALA A 98 -6.92 -13.26 -27.31
CA ALA A 98 -7.44 -13.36 -28.67
C ALA A 98 -6.51 -14.16 -29.61
N THR A 99 -5.19 -13.93 -29.52
CA THR A 99 -4.18 -14.67 -30.28
C THR A 99 -4.06 -16.12 -29.82
N GLY A 100 -4.19 -16.38 -28.52
CA GLY A 100 -4.25 -17.72 -27.95
C GLY A 100 -5.47 -18.51 -28.42
N ILE A 101 -6.64 -17.88 -28.44
CA ILE A 101 -7.88 -18.48 -28.99
C ILE A 101 -7.71 -18.72 -30.50
N ALA A 102 -7.18 -17.75 -31.25
CA ALA A 102 -6.99 -17.89 -32.70
C ALA A 102 -5.98 -18.99 -33.06
N SER A 103 -4.89 -19.13 -32.30
CA SER A 103 -3.90 -20.19 -32.50
C SER A 103 -4.44 -21.57 -32.11
N ALA A 104 -5.27 -21.67 -31.07
CA ALA A 104 -6.00 -22.88 -30.70
C ALA A 104 -7.09 -23.26 -31.73
N ALA A 105 -7.79 -22.28 -32.31
CA ALA A 105 -8.80 -22.49 -33.35
C ALA A 105 -8.19 -22.82 -34.73
N GLY A 106 -6.97 -22.33 -35.00
CA GLY A 106 -6.22 -22.52 -36.25
C GLY A 106 -5.63 -23.92 -36.48
N VAL A 107 -5.86 -24.88 -35.58
CA VAL A 107 -5.28 -26.25 -35.54
C VAL A 107 -5.58 -27.12 -36.79
N VAL A 108 -6.32 -26.60 -37.77
CA VAL A 108 -6.86 -27.37 -38.89
C VAL A 108 -5.81 -27.74 -39.96
N ARG A 109 -4.72 -26.98 -40.15
CA ARG A 109 -3.74 -27.23 -41.24
C ARG A 109 -2.28 -27.25 -40.75
N GLY A 110 -1.76 -28.44 -40.44
CA GLY A 110 -0.36 -28.67 -40.06
C GLY A 110 -0.08 -30.14 -39.70
N SER A 111 1.20 -30.50 -39.59
CA SER A 111 1.63 -31.81 -39.04
C SER A 111 1.29 -31.92 -37.55
N GLY A 112 1.19 -33.14 -36.99
CA GLY A 112 0.78 -33.37 -35.59
C GLY A 112 1.57 -32.55 -34.57
N ASP A 113 2.86 -32.36 -34.81
CA ASP A 113 3.78 -31.58 -33.99
C ASP A 113 3.53 -30.07 -34.07
N GLN A 114 3.11 -29.58 -35.25
CA GLN A 114 2.70 -28.17 -35.42
C GLN A 114 1.39 -27.89 -34.71
N ARG A 115 0.47 -28.85 -34.71
CA ARG A 115 -0.80 -28.78 -33.97
C ARG A 115 -0.57 -28.78 -32.46
N ALA A 116 0.28 -29.67 -31.97
CA ALA A 116 0.64 -29.74 -30.56
C ALA A 116 1.34 -28.46 -30.09
N ALA A 117 2.31 -27.94 -30.85
CA ALA A 117 2.97 -26.68 -30.52
C ALA A 117 2.00 -25.49 -30.54
N ALA A 118 1.12 -25.40 -31.54
CA ALA A 118 0.13 -24.32 -31.64
C ALA A 118 -0.87 -24.35 -30.46
N LEU A 119 -1.31 -25.54 -30.04
CA LEU A 119 -2.19 -25.69 -28.89
C LEU A 119 -1.49 -25.30 -27.58
N LEU A 120 -0.24 -25.71 -27.39
CA LEU A 120 0.53 -25.39 -26.18
C LEU A 120 0.85 -23.89 -26.08
N PHE A 121 1.26 -23.25 -27.18
CA PHE A 121 1.45 -21.80 -27.21
C PHE A 121 0.12 -21.06 -27.02
N GLY A 122 -0.97 -21.51 -27.66
CA GLY A 122 -2.28 -20.89 -27.49
C GLY A 122 -2.80 -20.96 -26.05
N LEU A 123 -2.60 -22.09 -25.37
CA LEU A 123 -2.92 -22.23 -23.95
C LEU A 123 -2.04 -21.32 -23.08
N ALA A 124 -0.74 -21.26 -23.35
CA ALA A 124 0.17 -20.37 -22.64
C ALA A 124 -0.22 -18.89 -22.81
N ASP A 125 -0.56 -18.46 -24.04
CA ASP A 125 -1.01 -17.09 -24.33
C ASP A 125 -2.32 -16.76 -23.61
N ILE A 126 -3.27 -17.70 -23.52
CA ILE A 126 -4.51 -17.51 -22.74
C ILE A 126 -4.20 -17.36 -21.25
N VAL A 127 -3.34 -18.22 -20.69
CA VAL A 127 -2.96 -18.16 -19.27
C VAL A 127 -2.25 -16.84 -18.96
N PHE A 128 -1.26 -16.45 -19.77
CA PHE A 128 -0.59 -15.16 -19.61
C PHE A 128 -1.55 -13.98 -19.80
N GLY A 129 -2.51 -14.07 -20.72
CA GLY A 129 -3.54 -13.07 -20.91
C GLY A 129 -4.47 -12.92 -19.70
N VAL A 130 -4.90 -14.02 -19.08
CA VAL A 130 -5.71 -13.98 -17.84
C VAL A 130 -4.90 -13.45 -16.67
N LEU A 131 -3.67 -13.94 -16.48
CA LEU A 131 -2.76 -13.41 -15.45
C LEU A 131 -2.54 -11.91 -15.65
N ALA A 132 -2.49 -11.45 -16.90
CA ALA A 132 -2.31 -10.05 -17.23
C ALA A 132 -3.51 -9.15 -16.90
N LEU A 133 -4.74 -9.70 -16.89
CA LEU A 133 -5.93 -9.00 -16.40
C LEU A 133 -6.01 -8.99 -14.89
N LEU A 134 -5.63 -10.09 -14.26
CA LEU A 134 -5.67 -10.21 -12.81
C LEU A 134 -4.64 -9.27 -12.18
N TRP A 135 -3.42 -9.23 -12.72
CA TRP A 135 -2.27 -8.50 -12.18
C TRP A 135 -1.72 -7.51 -13.23
N PRO A 136 -2.47 -6.44 -13.57
CA PRO A 136 -2.09 -5.50 -14.63
C PRO A 136 -0.74 -4.81 -14.35
N ASP A 137 -0.43 -4.59 -13.08
CA ASP A 137 0.76 -3.86 -12.67
C ASP A 137 2.03 -4.72 -12.75
N VAL A 138 1.95 -5.98 -12.32
CA VAL A 138 3.02 -6.98 -12.54
C VAL A 138 3.21 -7.23 -14.02
N THR A 139 2.15 -7.19 -14.82
CA THR A 139 2.24 -7.34 -16.27
C THR A 139 3.06 -6.23 -16.91
N LEU A 140 2.83 -4.98 -16.52
CA LEU A 140 3.63 -3.85 -16.99
C LEU A 140 5.11 -4.02 -16.64
N LEU A 141 5.40 -4.42 -15.41
CA LEU A 141 6.76 -4.68 -14.95
C LEU A 141 7.43 -5.80 -15.77
N VAL A 142 6.74 -6.93 -15.92
CA VAL A 142 7.24 -8.09 -16.68
C VAL A 142 7.45 -7.71 -18.15
N VAL A 143 6.51 -7.01 -18.77
CA VAL A 143 6.61 -6.54 -20.16
C VAL A 143 7.79 -5.60 -20.33
N ALA A 144 8.00 -4.66 -19.40
CA ALA A 144 9.15 -3.77 -19.42
C ALA A 144 10.46 -4.55 -19.32
N VAL A 145 10.58 -5.47 -18.35
CA VAL A 145 11.79 -6.30 -18.15
C VAL A 145 12.07 -7.18 -19.38
N LEU A 146 11.05 -7.84 -19.93
CA LEU A 146 11.19 -8.68 -21.12
C LEU A 146 11.59 -7.86 -22.36
N PHE A 147 11.01 -6.68 -22.52
CA PHE A 147 11.37 -5.75 -23.59
C PHE A 147 12.82 -5.26 -23.42
N GLY A 148 13.23 -4.91 -22.20
CA GLY A 148 14.59 -4.53 -21.86
C GLY A 148 15.60 -5.65 -22.17
N ALA A 149 15.31 -6.88 -21.74
CA ALA A 149 16.12 -8.06 -22.01
C ALA A 149 16.26 -8.35 -23.51
N ARG A 150 15.15 -8.30 -24.25
CA ARG A 150 15.15 -8.45 -25.72
C ARG A 150 16.03 -7.38 -26.39
N THR A 151 15.90 -6.14 -25.95
CA THR A 151 16.65 -5.01 -26.51
C THR A 151 18.15 -5.14 -26.22
N LEU A 152 18.51 -5.63 -25.03
CA LEU A 152 19.90 -5.92 -24.65
C LEU A 152 20.51 -7.03 -25.52
N ILE A 153 19.78 -8.14 -25.71
CA ILE A 153 20.21 -9.24 -26.59
C ILE A 153 20.38 -8.75 -28.04
N PHE A 154 19.43 -7.97 -28.55
CA PHE A 154 19.53 -7.36 -29.88
C PHE A 154 20.76 -6.44 -30.00
N GLY A 155 21.01 -5.61 -29.00
CA GLY A 155 22.18 -4.74 -28.93
C GLY A 155 23.48 -5.53 -28.96
N ALA A 156 23.61 -6.56 -28.11
CA ALA A 156 24.78 -7.43 -28.05
C ALA A 156 25.03 -8.16 -29.38
N ALA A 157 23.98 -8.71 -30.00
CA ALA A 157 24.09 -9.37 -31.32
C ALA A 157 24.50 -8.38 -32.43
N THR A 158 24.05 -7.13 -32.34
CA THR A 158 24.40 -6.08 -33.31
C THR A 158 25.84 -5.61 -33.13
N ILE A 159 26.32 -5.45 -31.89
CA ILE A 159 27.73 -5.18 -31.56
C ILE A 159 28.61 -6.32 -32.10
N TRP A 160 28.24 -7.57 -31.82
CA TRP A 160 28.97 -8.74 -32.33
C TRP A 160 29.09 -8.73 -33.85
N SER A 161 27.99 -8.43 -34.55
CA SER A 161 27.97 -8.33 -36.02
C SER A 161 28.86 -7.19 -36.53
N ALA A 162 28.90 -6.05 -35.83
CA ALA A 162 29.79 -4.94 -36.17
C ALA A 162 31.27 -5.28 -35.98
N VAL A 163 31.59 -6.02 -34.90
CA VAL A 163 32.95 -6.50 -34.61
C VAL A 163 33.43 -7.48 -35.67
N LEU A 164 32.60 -8.45 -36.08
CA LEU A 164 32.93 -9.38 -37.17
C LEU A 164 33.20 -8.65 -38.50
N MET A 165 32.40 -7.61 -38.80
CA MET A 165 32.62 -6.78 -39.99
C MET A 165 33.91 -5.95 -39.93
N TRP A 166 34.32 -5.49 -38.75
CA TRP A 166 35.60 -4.82 -38.55
C TRP A 166 36.77 -5.78 -38.81
N PHE A 167 36.69 -7.01 -38.30
CA PHE A 167 37.71 -8.04 -38.55
C PHE A 167 37.72 -8.61 -39.98
N GLY A 168 36.85 -8.14 -40.88
CA GLY A 168 36.81 -8.58 -42.27
C GLY A 168 36.15 -9.95 -42.50
N GLU A 169 35.59 -10.55 -41.45
CA GLU A 169 34.83 -11.79 -41.54
C GLU A 169 33.40 -11.47 -41.99
N ARG A 170 33.14 -11.58 -43.30
CA ARG A 170 31.75 -11.66 -43.75
C ARG A 170 31.20 -13.01 -43.29
N PRO A 171 30.07 -13.05 -42.57
CA PRO A 171 29.48 -14.32 -42.19
C PRO A 171 29.20 -15.12 -43.46
N ALA A 172 29.82 -16.29 -43.58
CA ALA A 172 29.58 -17.20 -44.67
C ALA A 172 28.08 -17.48 -44.71
N THR A 173 27.43 -17.20 -45.84
CA THR A 173 26.08 -17.69 -46.11
C THR A 173 26.18 -19.20 -46.30
N SER A 174 26.19 -19.95 -45.19
CA SER A 174 26.11 -21.40 -45.22
C SER A 174 24.72 -21.78 -45.74
N SER A 175 24.67 -22.16 -47.01
CA SER A 175 23.52 -22.80 -47.63
C SER A 175 23.39 -24.24 -47.12
N HIS A 176 22.16 -24.62 -46.81
CA HIS A 176 21.66 -26.00 -46.71
C HIS A 176 22.32 -26.95 -45.69
N ALA A 177 22.07 -26.72 -44.39
CA ALA A 177 21.86 -27.83 -43.46
C ALA A 177 20.35 -28.05 -43.30
N ASN A 178 19.83 -29.24 -43.64
CA ASN A 178 18.42 -29.62 -43.45
C ASN A 178 18.07 -29.60 -41.96
N PRO A 179 17.31 -28.61 -41.43
CA PRO A 179 17.10 -28.48 -39.99
C PRO A 179 15.68 -28.90 -39.63
N SER A 180 15.18 -30.02 -40.17
CA SER A 180 13.80 -30.46 -39.88
C SER A 180 13.69 -31.04 -38.46
N GLY A 181 14.68 -31.84 -38.03
CA GLY A 181 14.73 -32.43 -36.68
C GLY A 181 15.04 -31.41 -35.59
N LEU A 182 16.10 -30.62 -35.75
CA LEU A 182 16.51 -29.63 -34.74
C LEU A 182 15.48 -28.52 -34.56
N ARG A 183 14.84 -28.03 -35.64
CA ARG A 183 13.74 -27.05 -35.54
C ARG A 183 12.44 -27.65 -34.99
N ARG A 184 12.26 -28.97 -35.08
CA ARG A 184 11.11 -29.68 -34.48
C ARG A 184 11.31 -29.81 -32.98
N TRP A 185 12.49 -30.25 -32.54
CA TRP A 185 12.86 -30.32 -31.12
C TRP A 185 12.94 -28.94 -30.47
N ALA A 186 13.47 -27.92 -31.16
CA ALA A 186 13.49 -26.55 -30.65
C ALA A 186 12.08 -25.94 -30.52
N ARG A 187 11.15 -26.27 -31.43
CA ARG A 187 9.75 -25.82 -31.35
C ARG A 187 8.98 -26.53 -30.24
N LEU A 188 9.10 -27.85 -30.12
CA LEU A 188 8.46 -28.60 -29.05
C LEU A 188 9.05 -28.22 -27.68
N GLY A 189 10.38 -28.08 -27.59
CA GLY A 189 11.08 -27.64 -26.39
C GLY A 189 10.72 -26.20 -26.00
N GLY A 190 10.59 -25.29 -26.97
CA GLY A 190 10.09 -23.93 -26.72
C GLY A 190 8.64 -23.89 -26.24
N ALA A 191 7.76 -24.72 -26.82
CA ALA A 191 6.36 -24.80 -26.41
C ALA A 191 6.21 -25.40 -24.99
N ILE A 192 6.95 -26.46 -24.68
CA ILE A 192 6.99 -27.06 -23.35
C ILE A 192 7.58 -26.06 -22.34
N GLY A 193 8.65 -25.35 -22.70
CA GLY A 193 9.25 -24.31 -21.87
C GLY A 193 8.28 -23.16 -21.57
N ALA A 194 7.49 -22.71 -22.55
CA ALA A 194 6.48 -21.67 -22.36
C ALA A 194 5.36 -22.11 -21.40
N VAL A 195 4.90 -23.36 -21.50
CA VAL A 195 3.89 -23.92 -20.58
C VAL A 195 4.45 -24.09 -19.18
N ILE A 196 5.68 -24.59 -19.03
CA ILE A 196 6.34 -24.69 -17.73
C ILE A 196 6.49 -23.30 -17.10
N LEU A 197 6.92 -22.31 -17.88
CA LEU A 197 7.05 -20.93 -17.40
C LEU A 197 5.69 -20.35 -16.98
N ALA A 198 4.62 -20.60 -17.75
CA ALA A 198 3.27 -20.19 -17.39
C ALA A 198 2.79 -20.86 -16.09
N LEU A 199 3.02 -22.17 -15.92
CA LEU A 199 2.66 -22.91 -14.70
C LEU A 199 3.47 -22.44 -13.49
N VAL A 200 4.77 -22.18 -13.66
CA VAL A 200 5.63 -21.62 -12.60
C VAL A 200 5.18 -20.21 -12.26
N ALA A 201 4.87 -19.36 -13.24
CA ALA A 201 4.34 -18.02 -13.00
C ALA A 201 2.99 -18.06 -12.29
N SER A 202 2.08 -18.96 -12.67
CA SER A 202 0.80 -19.18 -11.97
C SER A 202 0.99 -19.70 -10.55
N GLY A 203 1.90 -20.66 -10.34
CA GLY A 203 2.21 -21.19 -9.01
C GLY A 203 2.86 -20.13 -8.13
N LEU A 204 3.81 -19.37 -8.67
CA LEU A 204 4.45 -18.27 -7.98
C LEU A 204 3.44 -17.16 -7.67
N ALA A 205 2.55 -16.81 -8.59
CA ALA A 205 1.44 -15.89 -8.35
C ALA A 205 0.51 -16.40 -7.25
N TRP A 206 0.18 -17.70 -7.21
CA TRP A 206 -0.63 -18.29 -6.14
C TRP A 206 0.07 -18.25 -4.77
N THR A 207 1.39 -18.44 -4.73
CA THR A 207 2.18 -18.40 -3.48
C THR A 207 2.54 -16.98 -3.03
N LEU A 208 2.65 -16.05 -3.97
CA LEU A 208 2.97 -14.63 -3.74
C LEU A 208 1.73 -13.75 -3.69
N GLN A 209 0.55 -14.28 -4.03
CA GLN A 209 -0.70 -13.73 -3.52
C GLN A 209 -0.47 -13.63 -2.02
N PRO A 210 -0.48 -12.42 -1.45
CA PRO A 210 -0.57 -12.31 0.00
C PRO A 210 -1.69 -13.27 0.39
N GLY A 211 -1.47 -14.11 1.39
CA GLY A 211 -2.59 -14.67 2.11
C GLY A 211 -3.27 -13.49 2.80
N SER A 212 -3.93 -12.63 2.03
CA SER A 212 -4.63 -11.48 2.58
C SER A 212 -5.72 -12.09 3.42
N ALA A 213 -5.74 -11.72 4.68
CA ALA A 213 -6.85 -12.09 5.51
C ALA A 213 -8.07 -11.41 4.90
N HIS A 214 -8.93 -12.19 4.25
CA HIS A 214 -10.10 -11.65 3.60
C HIS A 214 -11.17 -11.43 4.65
N ALA A 215 -11.76 -10.24 4.62
CA ALA A 215 -12.98 -9.94 5.36
C ALA A 215 -14.05 -11.02 5.09
N ASP A 216 -14.42 -11.77 6.12
CA ASP A 216 -15.51 -12.75 6.04
C ASP A 216 -16.88 -12.04 6.17
N ALA A 217 -17.97 -12.83 6.22
CA ALA A 217 -19.32 -12.28 6.30
C ALA A 217 -19.56 -11.39 7.54
N PHE A 218 -18.80 -11.58 8.62
CA PHE A 218 -18.90 -10.76 9.84
C PHE A 218 -18.61 -9.28 9.57
N TYR A 219 -17.68 -9.00 8.67
CA TYR A 219 -17.22 -7.65 8.38
C TYR A 219 -18.08 -6.89 7.36
N THR A 220 -19.06 -7.58 6.76
CA THR A 220 -19.95 -6.96 5.77
C THR A 220 -20.97 -6.08 6.47
N ALA A 221 -21.02 -4.79 6.16
CA ALA A 221 -22.03 -3.87 6.69
C ALA A 221 -23.46 -4.37 6.40
N PRO A 222 -24.42 -4.17 7.32
CA PRO A 222 -25.85 -4.34 7.02
C PRO A 222 -26.30 -3.48 5.84
N ALA A 223 -27.39 -3.88 5.17
CA ALA A 223 -27.91 -3.15 4.01
C ALA A 223 -28.46 -1.76 4.37
N GLU A 224 -28.98 -1.62 5.59
CA GLU A 224 -29.44 -0.35 6.15
C GLU A 224 -28.67 -0.09 7.44
N LEU A 225 -28.00 1.06 7.49
CA LEU A 225 -27.38 1.59 8.70
C LEU A 225 -28.39 2.51 9.40
N THR A 226 -28.38 2.53 10.72
CA THR A 226 -29.27 3.41 11.50
C THR A 226 -28.78 4.86 11.47
N GLY A 227 -27.48 5.06 11.25
CA GLY A 227 -26.82 6.35 11.33
C GLY A 227 -26.53 6.79 12.76
N THR A 228 -26.60 5.87 13.74
CA THR A 228 -26.31 6.14 15.15
C THR A 228 -24.85 5.81 15.45
N PRO A 229 -23.99 6.80 15.70
CA PRO A 229 -22.59 6.51 15.99
C PRO A 229 -22.42 5.67 17.25
N GLY A 230 -21.58 4.65 17.16
CA GLY A 230 -21.30 3.70 18.23
C GLY A 230 -22.32 2.56 18.35
N GLU A 231 -23.33 2.46 17.49
CA GLU A 231 -24.29 1.34 17.56
C GLU A 231 -23.59 0.00 17.33
N LEU A 232 -23.75 -0.93 18.29
CA LEU A 232 -23.22 -2.28 18.18
C LEU A 232 -24.07 -3.10 17.20
N LEU A 233 -23.50 -3.43 16.05
CA LEU A 233 -24.19 -4.18 15.00
C LEU A 233 -24.06 -5.69 15.19
N ARG A 234 -22.86 -6.16 15.58
CA ARG A 234 -22.56 -7.58 15.76
C ARG A 234 -21.49 -7.78 16.81
N VAL A 235 -21.58 -8.91 17.50
CA VAL A 235 -20.58 -9.43 18.42
C VAL A 235 -20.42 -10.93 18.18
N GLU A 236 -19.18 -11.40 18.09
CA GLU A 236 -18.87 -12.84 17.97
C GLU A 236 -17.62 -13.18 18.79
N SER A 237 -17.59 -14.38 19.37
CA SER A 237 -16.40 -14.87 20.10
C SER A 237 -15.15 -14.86 19.22
N PHE A 238 -14.03 -14.43 19.77
CA PHE A 238 -12.75 -14.33 19.07
C PHE A 238 -11.66 -15.08 19.84
N THR A 239 -10.85 -15.87 19.14
CA THR A 239 -9.86 -16.77 19.76
C THR A 239 -8.45 -16.65 19.18
N ARG A 240 -8.29 -15.99 18.02
CA ARG A 240 -6.99 -15.88 17.33
C ARG A 240 -6.10 -14.87 18.07
N GLY A 241 -4.91 -15.31 18.48
CA GLY A 241 -3.95 -14.46 19.20
C GLY A 241 -4.37 -14.06 20.61
N VAL A 242 -5.39 -14.71 21.18
CA VAL A 242 -5.92 -14.40 22.52
C VAL A 242 -5.19 -15.23 23.59
N PRO A 243 -4.61 -14.60 24.64
CA PRO A 243 -4.00 -15.31 25.77
C PRO A 243 -4.98 -16.23 26.52
N ARG A 244 -4.46 -17.28 27.19
CA ARG A 244 -5.30 -18.30 27.86
C ARG A 244 -6.07 -17.76 29.08
N ASN A 245 -5.53 -16.74 29.72
CA ASN A 245 -6.11 -15.98 30.84
C ASN A 245 -7.07 -14.88 30.35
N ALA A 246 -7.40 -14.81 29.06
CA ALA A 246 -8.30 -13.82 28.50
C ALA A 246 -9.44 -14.46 27.69
N VAL A 247 -10.53 -13.72 27.55
CA VAL A 247 -11.62 -13.97 26.62
C VAL A 247 -11.79 -12.74 25.73
N ALA A 248 -12.11 -12.96 24.46
CA ALA A 248 -12.24 -11.87 23.50
C ALA A 248 -13.40 -12.08 22.54
N TRP A 249 -13.83 -10.97 21.94
CA TRP A 249 -14.85 -10.89 20.92
C TRP A 249 -14.39 -9.99 19.79
N ARG A 250 -14.85 -10.26 18.59
CA ARG A 250 -14.83 -9.27 17.51
C ARG A 250 -16.17 -8.56 17.50
N ILE A 251 -16.12 -7.26 17.30
CA ILE A 251 -17.30 -6.39 17.20
C ILE A 251 -17.37 -5.75 15.83
N LEU A 252 -18.58 -5.47 15.38
CA LEU A 252 -18.88 -4.62 14.23
C LEU A 252 -19.79 -3.50 14.74
N TYR A 253 -19.48 -2.26 14.44
CA TYR A 253 -20.23 -1.11 14.96
C TYR A 253 -20.30 0.03 13.95
N GLU A 254 -21.34 0.85 14.06
CA GLU A 254 -21.47 2.07 13.27
C GLU A 254 -20.56 3.18 13.79
N THR A 255 -20.00 3.95 12.88
CA THR A 255 -19.25 5.17 13.18
C THR A 255 -19.56 6.21 12.11
N THR A 256 -18.84 7.32 12.11
CA THR A 256 -18.98 8.36 11.08
C THR A 256 -17.64 8.75 10.48
N THR A 257 -17.64 8.93 9.16
CA THR A 257 -16.50 9.49 8.43
C THR A 257 -16.20 10.91 8.90
N ASP A 258 -15.06 11.47 8.50
CA ASP A 258 -14.72 12.87 8.78
C ASP A 258 -15.74 13.87 8.20
N SER A 259 -16.34 13.54 7.04
CA SER A 259 -17.41 14.30 6.40
C SER A 259 -18.78 14.19 7.10
N GLY A 260 -18.92 13.32 8.11
CA GLY A 260 -20.16 13.11 8.86
C GLY A 260 -21.12 12.09 8.23
N GLU A 261 -20.65 11.29 7.28
CA GLU A 261 -21.43 10.21 6.68
C GLU A 261 -21.33 8.94 7.53
N ALA A 262 -22.40 8.14 7.57
CA ALA A 262 -22.40 6.87 8.29
C ALA A 262 -21.37 5.90 7.68
N ALA A 263 -20.60 5.26 8.55
CA ALA A 263 -19.60 4.26 8.21
C ALA A 263 -19.69 3.08 9.19
N VAL A 264 -18.98 2.00 8.89
CA VAL A 264 -18.88 0.83 9.75
C VAL A 264 -17.42 0.55 10.04
N ALA A 265 -17.11 0.22 11.28
CA ALA A 265 -15.80 -0.26 11.70
C ALA A 265 -15.94 -1.60 12.41
N SER A 266 -14.86 -2.37 12.44
CA SER A 266 -14.72 -3.55 13.28
C SER A 266 -13.72 -3.29 14.40
N GLY A 267 -13.62 -4.22 15.35
CA GLY A 267 -12.62 -4.18 16.40
C GLY A 267 -12.60 -5.47 17.21
N ILE A 268 -11.65 -5.54 18.14
CA ILE A 268 -11.54 -6.62 19.12
C ILE A 268 -11.80 -6.06 20.51
N VAL A 269 -12.62 -6.75 21.29
CA VAL A 269 -12.82 -6.50 22.70
C VAL A 269 -12.22 -7.66 23.47
N LEU A 270 -11.45 -7.38 24.52
CA LEU A 270 -10.77 -8.39 25.34
C LEU A 270 -10.90 -8.06 26.83
N THR A 271 -11.08 -9.08 27.65
CA THR A 271 -11.05 -8.97 29.12
C THR A 271 -10.46 -10.22 29.75
N ALA A 272 -10.09 -10.14 31.02
CA ALA A 272 -9.61 -11.28 31.79
C ALA A 272 -10.68 -12.38 31.86
N ASN A 273 -10.25 -13.63 31.74
CA ASN A 273 -11.09 -14.82 31.89
C ASN A 273 -11.32 -15.10 33.38
N THR A 274 -12.23 -14.34 33.99
CA THR A 274 -12.65 -14.54 35.37
C THR A 274 -13.92 -15.37 35.47
N ASP A 275 -14.12 -16.05 36.61
CA ASP A 275 -15.35 -16.80 36.88
C ASP A 275 -16.55 -15.84 36.83
N PRO A 276 -17.54 -16.05 35.93
CA PRO A 276 -18.74 -15.20 35.87
C PRO A 276 -19.55 -15.19 37.17
N ALA A 277 -19.36 -16.19 38.05
CA ALA A 277 -19.99 -16.26 39.37
C ALA A 277 -19.24 -15.48 40.45
N ASP A 278 -18.07 -14.92 40.14
CA ASP A 278 -17.31 -14.09 41.07
C ASP A 278 -17.87 -12.67 41.12
N GLU A 279 -18.93 -12.49 41.92
CA GLU A 279 -19.55 -11.18 42.19
C GLU A 279 -18.59 -10.17 42.83
N SER A 280 -17.39 -10.59 43.28
CA SER A 280 -16.39 -9.68 43.85
C SER A 280 -15.61 -8.87 42.82
N ALA A 281 -15.67 -9.23 41.54
CA ALA A 281 -14.88 -8.61 40.47
C ALA A 281 -15.33 -7.18 40.10
N GLY A 282 -16.52 -6.73 40.54
CA GLY A 282 -17.01 -5.36 40.32
C GLY A 282 -17.11 -4.93 38.84
N PRO A 283 -17.50 -3.67 38.56
CA PRO A 283 -17.35 -3.05 37.25
C PRO A 283 -15.87 -2.84 36.91
N ARG A 284 -15.49 -3.00 35.64
CA ARG A 284 -14.12 -2.88 35.15
C ARG A 284 -13.91 -1.62 34.33
N ASP A 285 -12.75 -1.00 34.47
CA ASP A 285 -12.36 0.16 33.66
C ASP A 285 -11.92 -0.26 32.25
N LEU A 286 -12.06 0.66 31.30
CA LEU A 286 -11.85 0.41 29.88
C LEU A 286 -10.62 1.14 29.33
N ILE A 287 -9.83 0.45 28.52
CA ILE A 287 -8.80 1.03 27.66
C ILE A 287 -9.30 0.94 26.21
N ALA A 288 -9.46 2.11 25.58
CA ALA A 288 -9.67 2.21 24.14
C ALA A 288 -8.32 2.28 23.43
N TRP A 289 -7.94 1.22 22.72
CA TRP A 289 -6.69 1.14 21.98
C TRP A 289 -6.87 1.56 20.53
N ALA A 290 -6.13 2.60 20.16
CA ALA A 290 -5.93 3.08 18.81
C ALA A 290 -4.59 2.55 18.30
N HIS A 291 -4.63 1.57 17.40
CA HIS A 291 -3.43 0.88 16.91
C HIS A 291 -2.57 1.77 15.99
N GLY A 292 -1.26 1.50 15.97
CA GLY A 292 -0.32 2.06 15.00
C GLY A 292 -0.48 1.46 13.60
N THR A 293 0.26 1.98 12.61
CA THR A 293 0.03 1.65 11.20
C THR A 293 0.17 0.17 10.87
N THR A 294 -0.93 -0.48 10.48
CA THR A 294 -0.94 -1.86 9.95
C THR A 294 -1.05 -1.91 8.43
N GLY A 295 -1.48 -0.85 7.77
CA GLY A 295 -1.65 -0.75 6.31
C GLY A 295 -2.81 0.17 5.95
N TYR A 296 -3.14 0.30 4.66
CA TYR A 296 -4.26 1.12 4.17
C TYR A 296 -5.40 0.32 3.53
N ALA A 297 -5.11 -0.84 2.95
CA ALA A 297 -6.15 -1.69 2.39
C ALA A 297 -7.04 -2.30 3.48
N THR A 298 -8.29 -2.57 3.11
CA THR A 298 -9.29 -3.22 3.97
C THR A 298 -8.76 -4.48 4.67
N ASP A 299 -7.99 -5.32 3.96
CA ASP A 299 -7.44 -6.57 4.50
C ASP A 299 -6.32 -6.36 5.55
N CYS A 300 -5.90 -5.11 5.82
CA CYS A 300 -4.89 -4.75 6.80
C CYS A 300 -5.45 -4.44 8.19
N ALA A 301 -6.75 -4.67 8.42
CA ALA A 301 -7.34 -4.57 9.75
C ALA A 301 -6.63 -5.48 10.75
N PRO A 302 -6.20 -4.98 11.92
CA PRO A 302 -5.64 -5.81 12.98
C PRO A 302 -6.45 -7.09 13.23
N SER A 303 -7.78 -7.00 13.32
CA SER A 303 -8.64 -8.17 13.59
C SER A 303 -8.62 -9.28 12.53
N LEU A 304 -8.19 -8.95 11.31
CA LEU A 304 -8.00 -9.89 10.20
C LEU A 304 -6.60 -10.53 10.21
N LEU A 305 -5.59 -9.82 10.70
CA LEU A 305 -4.19 -10.26 10.64
C LEU A 305 -3.90 -11.51 11.50
N ALA A 306 -2.73 -12.12 11.25
CA ALA A 306 -2.32 -13.36 11.90
C ALA A 306 -2.16 -13.21 13.43
N ASP A 307 -1.59 -12.08 13.85
CA ASP A 307 -1.38 -11.70 15.25
C ASP A 307 -2.13 -10.38 15.56
N PRO A 308 -3.44 -10.43 15.79
CA PRO A 308 -4.29 -9.23 15.82
C PRO A 308 -3.93 -8.19 16.87
N LEU A 309 -3.66 -8.65 18.10
CA LEU A 309 -3.36 -7.76 19.22
C LEU A 309 -1.94 -7.20 19.15
N ALA A 310 -0.98 -7.93 18.56
CA ALA A 310 0.37 -7.42 18.33
C ALA A 310 0.45 -6.51 17.09
N SER A 311 -0.43 -6.72 16.10
CA SER A 311 -0.50 -5.91 14.90
C SER A 311 -0.91 -4.48 15.24
N GLY A 312 -0.04 -3.52 14.93
CA GLY A 312 -0.23 -2.13 15.33
C GLY A 312 0.27 -1.82 16.75
N ALA A 313 1.11 -2.69 17.31
CA ALA A 313 2.01 -2.41 18.43
C ALA A 313 1.34 -2.11 19.78
N LEU A 314 0.30 -2.87 20.15
CA LEU A 314 -0.31 -2.81 21.48
C LEU A 314 0.76 -3.11 22.55
N PRO A 315 1.06 -2.17 23.46
CA PRO A 315 1.93 -2.45 24.59
C PRO A 315 1.15 -3.13 25.72
N ALA A 316 1.90 -3.83 26.58
CA ALA A 316 1.45 -4.23 27.91
C ALA A 316 0.19 -5.14 27.98
N LEU A 317 -0.07 -5.96 26.96
CA LEU A 317 -1.29 -6.80 26.90
C LEU A 317 -1.47 -7.69 28.15
N GLU A 318 -0.43 -8.37 28.60
CA GLU A 318 -0.51 -9.24 29.79
C GLU A 318 -0.79 -8.41 31.05
N GLN A 319 -0.20 -7.22 31.19
CA GLN A 319 -0.43 -6.34 32.34
C GLN A 319 -1.85 -5.74 32.34
N ILE A 320 -2.42 -5.44 31.16
CA ILE A 320 -3.82 -5.02 31.03
C ILE A 320 -4.76 -6.13 31.54
N ILE A 321 -4.49 -7.39 31.15
CA ILE A 321 -5.26 -8.55 31.59
C ILE A 321 -5.12 -8.76 33.10
N ASP A 322 -3.90 -8.71 33.62
CA ASP A 322 -3.60 -8.92 35.04
C ASP A 322 -4.19 -7.82 35.93
N ALA A 323 -4.25 -6.57 35.44
CA ALA A 323 -4.92 -5.45 36.11
C ALA A 323 -6.45 -5.58 36.08
N GLY A 324 -6.99 -6.48 35.24
CA GLY A 324 -8.43 -6.71 35.12
C GLY A 324 -9.17 -5.63 34.31
N TRP A 325 -8.45 -4.79 33.56
CA TRP A 325 -9.03 -3.82 32.66
C TRP A 325 -9.61 -4.49 31.42
N VAL A 326 -10.64 -3.86 30.84
CA VAL A 326 -11.17 -4.26 29.53
C VAL A 326 -10.43 -3.49 28.44
N LEU A 327 -10.11 -4.15 27.34
CA LEU A 327 -9.53 -3.53 26.15
C LEU A 327 -10.57 -3.52 25.03
N VAL A 328 -10.80 -2.37 24.40
CA VAL A 328 -11.44 -2.29 23.08
C VAL A 328 -10.44 -1.73 22.06
N ALA A 329 -10.08 -2.53 21.07
CA ALA A 329 -9.15 -2.21 20.00
C ALA A 329 -9.91 -2.06 18.68
N THR A 330 -10.16 -0.83 18.26
CA THR A 330 -10.79 -0.55 16.96
C THR A 330 -9.86 -0.92 15.81
N ASP A 331 -10.41 -1.36 14.67
CA ASP A 331 -9.66 -1.44 13.40
C ASP A 331 -9.69 -0.10 12.63
N TYR A 332 -10.50 0.87 13.03
CA TYR A 332 -10.93 2.04 12.24
C TYR A 332 -11.87 1.73 11.07
N ALA A 333 -12.68 2.71 10.67
CA ALA A 333 -13.52 2.58 9.48
C ALA A 333 -12.66 2.33 8.22
N GLY A 334 -13.11 1.47 7.32
CA GLY A 334 -12.41 1.15 6.05
C GLY A 334 -11.33 0.07 6.17
N LEU A 335 -10.88 -0.24 7.39
CA LEU A 335 -10.14 -1.47 7.68
C LEU A 335 -11.14 -2.56 8.09
N GLY A 336 -11.06 -3.71 7.43
CA GLY A 336 -11.96 -4.85 7.60
C GLY A 336 -13.32 -4.63 6.93
N THR A 337 -13.80 -3.40 6.92
CA THR A 337 -15.09 -2.98 6.37
C THR A 337 -14.94 -2.20 5.05
N GLN A 338 -16.05 -1.97 4.36
CA GLN A 338 -16.03 -1.17 3.13
C GLN A 338 -15.74 0.32 3.44
N GLY A 339 -14.94 0.95 2.59
CA GLY A 339 -14.61 2.36 2.67
C GLY A 339 -13.12 2.60 2.49
N ALA A 340 -12.73 3.88 2.42
CA ALA A 340 -11.33 4.26 2.55
C ALA A 340 -11.02 4.43 4.03
N GLN A 341 -9.89 3.89 4.49
CA GLN A 341 -9.46 4.17 5.86
C GLN A 341 -9.06 5.66 5.98
N PRO A 342 -9.39 6.32 7.10
CA PRO A 342 -9.02 7.70 7.35
C PRO A 342 -7.56 7.84 7.84
N TYR A 343 -6.58 7.29 7.12
CA TYR A 343 -5.16 7.31 7.53
C TYR A 343 -4.64 8.73 7.73
N LEU A 344 -4.39 9.12 8.99
CA LEU A 344 -4.06 10.49 9.39
C LEU A 344 -5.11 11.53 8.94
N VAL A 345 -6.37 11.10 8.87
CA VAL A 345 -7.56 11.93 8.71
C VAL A 345 -8.30 11.89 10.05
N GLY A 346 -7.91 12.80 10.93
CA GLY A 346 -8.10 12.63 12.36
C GLY A 346 -9.56 12.62 12.81
N GLY A 347 -10.43 13.34 12.10
CA GLY A 347 -11.86 13.30 12.35
C GLY A 347 -12.45 11.89 12.26
N GLY A 348 -12.06 11.10 11.27
CA GLY A 348 -12.54 9.73 11.10
C GLY A 348 -11.90 8.74 12.08
N GLU A 349 -10.60 8.87 12.34
CA GLU A 349 -9.88 8.00 13.30
C GLU A 349 -10.40 8.22 14.72
N GLY A 350 -10.50 9.48 15.17
CA GLY A 350 -10.96 9.81 16.52
C GLY A 350 -12.40 9.37 16.79
N ARG A 351 -13.31 9.53 15.80
CA ARG A 351 -14.69 9.03 15.90
C ARG A 351 -14.73 7.51 15.96
N SER A 352 -13.93 6.82 15.15
CA SER A 352 -13.85 5.35 15.20
C SER A 352 -13.43 4.85 16.59
N VAL A 353 -12.49 5.54 17.25
CA VAL A 353 -12.05 5.21 18.62
C VAL A 353 -13.18 5.43 19.64
N LEU A 354 -13.80 6.61 19.66
CA LEU A 354 -14.89 6.93 20.60
C LEU A 354 -16.11 6.02 20.40
N ASP A 355 -16.48 5.73 19.15
CA ASP A 355 -17.60 4.86 18.84
C ASP A 355 -17.33 3.39 19.19
N SER A 356 -16.06 2.97 19.22
CA SER A 356 -15.70 1.63 19.72
C SER A 356 -16.00 1.47 21.21
N VAL A 357 -15.83 2.55 21.99
CA VAL A 357 -16.18 2.61 23.41
C VAL A 357 -17.69 2.48 23.59
N ARG A 358 -18.47 3.29 22.86
CA ARG A 358 -19.93 3.19 22.85
C ARG A 358 -20.43 1.79 22.50
N ALA A 359 -19.79 1.15 21.52
CA ALA A 359 -20.14 -0.20 21.11
C ALA A 359 -19.82 -1.23 22.20
N ALA A 360 -18.69 -1.08 22.90
CA ALA A 360 -18.33 -1.92 24.03
C ALA A 360 -19.30 -1.74 25.22
N GLU A 361 -19.77 -0.53 25.51
CA GLU A 361 -20.77 -0.25 26.56
C GLU A 361 -22.13 -0.94 26.32
N GLN A 362 -22.42 -1.34 25.08
CA GLN A 362 -23.63 -2.08 24.71
C GLN A 362 -23.50 -3.59 24.83
N MET A 363 -22.29 -4.13 25.07
CA MET A 363 -22.05 -5.57 25.17
C MET A 363 -22.60 -6.14 26.47
N GLN A 364 -23.28 -7.28 26.38
CA GLN A 364 -23.83 -7.98 27.55
C GLN A 364 -22.78 -8.84 28.27
N GLU A 365 -21.68 -9.11 27.58
CA GLU A 365 -20.53 -9.88 28.05
C GLU A 365 -19.63 -9.08 29.00
N LEU A 366 -19.82 -7.76 29.08
CA LEU A 366 -19.01 -6.86 29.86
C LEU A 366 -19.79 -6.25 31.04
N ASN A 367 -19.07 -5.94 32.10
CA ASN A 367 -19.55 -5.10 33.20
C ASN A 367 -18.57 -3.94 33.35
N LEU A 368 -18.84 -2.82 32.69
CA LEU A 368 -17.96 -1.65 32.65
C LEU A 368 -18.29 -0.64 33.74
N SER A 369 -17.28 0.01 34.30
CA SER A 369 -17.43 1.10 35.27
C SER A 369 -17.93 2.40 34.62
N GLY A 370 -17.70 2.56 33.32
CA GLY A 370 -17.90 3.78 32.54
C GLY A 370 -16.63 4.62 32.37
N GLN A 371 -15.59 4.40 33.20
CA GLN A 371 -14.32 5.11 33.06
C GLN A 371 -13.50 4.55 31.90
N THR A 372 -13.00 5.44 31.05
CA THR A 372 -12.22 5.08 29.87
C THR A 372 -10.92 5.86 29.79
N THR A 373 -9.80 5.17 29.53
CA THR A 373 -8.60 5.83 28.99
C THR A 373 -8.40 5.48 27.54
N ILE A 374 -7.92 6.44 26.75
CA ILE A 374 -7.63 6.24 25.33
C ILE A 374 -6.14 6.14 25.16
N TRP A 375 -5.65 5.05 24.57
CA TRP A 375 -4.25 4.83 24.28
C TRP A 375 -4.03 4.76 22.77
N GLY A 376 -2.89 5.23 22.30
CA GLY A 376 -2.50 4.96 20.92
C GLY A 376 -1.03 5.21 20.62
N HIS A 377 -0.51 4.52 19.60
CA HIS A 377 0.87 4.61 19.13
C HIS A 377 0.98 5.02 17.67
N SER A 378 1.94 5.88 17.31
CA SER A 378 2.21 6.25 15.90
C SER A 378 0.98 6.89 15.23
N GLN A 379 0.41 6.27 14.17
CA GLN A 379 -0.92 6.63 13.63
C GLN A 379 -2.00 6.63 14.73
N GLY A 380 -2.02 5.59 15.57
CA GLY A 380 -2.91 5.49 16.71
C GLY A 380 -2.70 6.58 17.76
N GLY A 381 -1.47 7.08 17.90
CA GLY A 381 -1.18 8.23 18.75
C GLY A 381 -1.77 9.53 18.17
N HIS A 382 -1.82 9.66 16.84
CA HIS A 382 -2.57 10.73 16.19
C HIS A 382 -4.09 10.55 16.40
N ALA A 383 -4.60 9.33 16.25
CA ALA A 383 -6.00 8.99 16.48
C ALA A 383 -6.43 9.24 17.94
N SER A 384 -5.59 8.93 18.93
CA SER A 384 -5.90 9.15 20.36
C SER A 384 -5.97 10.64 20.70
N LEU A 385 -5.07 11.46 20.15
CA LEU A 385 -5.15 12.92 20.27
C LEU A 385 -6.44 13.47 19.63
N TRP A 386 -6.82 12.95 18.46
CA TRP A 386 -8.07 13.33 17.79
C TRP A 386 -9.32 12.90 18.57
N ALA A 387 -9.33 11.69 19.12
CA ALA A 387 -10.41 11.22 19.99
C ALA A 387 -10.54 12.11 21.23
N GLY A 388 -9.42 12.46 21.86
CA GLY A 388 -9.37 13.36 23.00
C GLY A 388 -9.98 14.74 22.73
N GLN A 389 -9.67 15.37 21.59
CA GLN A 389 -10.25 16.69 21.26
C GLN A 389 -11.72 16.62 20.84
N LEU A 390 -12.17 15.45 20.36
CA LEU A 390 -13.54 15.26 19.88
C LEU A 390 -14.49 14.88 21.02
N ALA A 391 -14.00 14.23 22.07
CA ALA A 391 -14.77 13.64 23.16
C ALA A 391 -15.94 14.55 23.60
N ASP A 392 -15.68 15.76 24.09
CA ASP A 392 -16.71 16.67 24.59
C ASP A 392 -17.75 17.11 23.54
N SER A 393 -17.35 17.20 22.27
CA SER A 393 -18.22 17.69 21.20
C SER A 393 -19.01 16.59 20.50
N TYR A 394 -18.47 15.37 20.51
CA TYR A 394 -18.94 14.25 19.70
C TYR A 394 -19.49 13.10 20.55
N ALA A 395 -18.89 12.85 21.71
CA ALA A 395 -19.28 11.82 22.67
C ALA A 395 -19.23 12.34 24.11
N PRO A 396 -19.96 13.44 24.43
CA PRO A 396 -19.94 14.08 25.75
C PRO A 396 -20.41 13.19 26.90
N GLU A 397 -21.09 12.09 26.59
CA GLU A 397 -21.56 11.11 27.56
C GLU A 397 -20.47 10.14 28.03
N LEU A 398 -19.34 10.04 27.33
CA LEU A 398 -18.24 9.15 27.70
C LEU A 398 -17.34 9.81 28.76
N ASP A 399 -17.05 9.08 29.84
CA ASP A 399 -16.09 9.52 30.87
C ASP A 399 -14.65 9.19 30.41
N ILE A 400 -14.05 10.13 29.67
CA ILE A 400 -12.65 10.03 29.24
C ILE A 400 -11.74 10.49 30.38
N SER A 401 -11.31 9.53 31.20
CA SER A 401 -10.45 9.76 32.36
C SER A 401 -9.00 10.11 31.98
N GLY A 402 -8.58 9.81 30.75
CA GLY A 402 -7.26 10.21 30.25
C GLY A 402 -6.97 9.80 28.81
N VAL A 403 -6.05 10.52 28.17
CA VAL A 403 -5.57 10.29 26.81
C VAL A 403 -4.06 10.08 26.83
N VAL A 404 -3.61 9.00 26.20
CA VAL A 404 -2.22 8.61 26.05
C VAL A 404 -1.89 8.59 24.55
N ALA A 405 -0.84 9.31 24.17
CA ALA A 405 -0.32 9.37 22.81
C ALA A 405 1.18 9.01 22.80
N LEU A 406 1.53 7.88 22.18
CA LEU A 406 2.88 7.31 22.17
C LEU A 406 3.50 7.48 20.78
N ALA A 407 4.65 8.16 20.69
CA ALA A 407 5.27 8.59 19.43
C ALA A 407 4.24 9.05 18.38
N PRO A 408 3.31 9.97 18.74
CA PRO A 408 2.16 10.25 17.89
C PRO A 408 2.58 10.95 16.61
N ALA A 409 1.92 10.66 15.49
CA ALA A 409 2.04 11.44 14.25
C ALA A 409 1.37 12.83 14.39
N SER A 410 1.79 13.63 15.37
CA SER A 410 1.12 14.85 15.83
C SER A 410 1.46 16.10 15.00
N ASP A 411 2.44 16.02 14.11
CA ASP A 411 2.71 17.02 13.06
C ASP A 411 2.66 16.32 11.69
N THR A 412 1.45 16.22 11.14
CA THR A 412 1.17 15.51 9.88
C THR A 412 1.93 16.11 8.69
N ILE A 413 2.08 17.44 8.63
CA ILE A 413 2.82 18.10 7.56
C ILE A 413 4.33 17.92 7.73
N GLY A 414 4.84 18.03 8.96
CA GLY A 414 6.23 17.74 9.29
C GLY A 414 6.60 16.31 8.97
N LEU A 415 5.73 15.35 9.33
CA LEU A 415 5.90 13.93 9.03
C LEU A 415 6.00 13.70 7.52
N VAL A 416 5.03 14.17 6.74
CA VAL A 416 5.05 13.99 5.27
C VAL A 416 6.29 14.60 4.62
N ASN A 417 6.76 15.75 5.13
CA ASN A 417 8.00 16.37 4.68
C ASN A 417 9.25 15.57 5.06
N HIS A 418 9.20 14.84 6.18
CA HIS A 418 10.30 14.02 6.70
C HIS A 418 10.39 12.64 6.04
N LEU A 419 9.27 12.06 5.60
CA LEU A 419 9.19 10.71 5.01
C LEU A 419 10.20 10.40 3.90
N PRO A 420 10.58 11.31 2.99
CA PRO A 420 11.62 11.03 1.99
C PRO A 420 12.98 10.65 2.60
N SER A 421 13.27 11.08 3.83
CA SER A 421 14.50 10.74 4.55
C SER A 421 14.41 9.46 5.40
N VAL A 422 13.21 8.88 5.50
CA VAL A 422 12.95 7.68 6.30
C VAL A 422 13.05 6.45 5.41
N THR A 423 13.76 5.43 5.87
CA THR A 423 13.81 4.14 5.18
C THR A 423 12.41 3.53 5.13
N GLY A 424 11.88 3.28 3.92
CA GLY A 424 10.50 2.83 3.73
C GLY A 424 9.44 3.93 3.82
N GLY A 425 9.83 5.19 3.96
CA GLY A 425 8.93 6.34 4.09
C GLY A 425 7.97 6.52 2.92
N SER A 426 8.33 6.05 1.73
CA SER A 426 7.46 6.04 0.55
C SER A 426 6.19 5.21 0.73
N VAL A 427 6.22 4.16 1.57
CA VAL A 427 5.04 3.34 1.90
C VAL A 427 4.05 4.15 2.74
N PHE A 428 4.52 4.80 3.80
CA PHE A 428 3.67 5.69 4.61
C PHE A 428 3.15 6.86 3.77
N ALA A 429 3.97 7.42 2.88
CA ALA A 429 3.55 8.48 1.97
C ALA A 429 2.43 7.99 1.04
N SER A 430 2.45 6.73 0.61
CA SER A 430 1.39 6.14 -0.21
C SER A 430 0.06 6.02 0.54
N PHE A 431 0.10 5.68 1.83
CA PHE A 431 -1.09 5.63 2.68
C PHE A 431 -1.69 7.03 2.87
N VAL A 432 -0.86 8.04 3.17
CA VAL A 432 -1.31 9.45 3.23
C VAL A 432 -1.93 9.87 1.91
N ALA A 433 -1.24 9.59 0.79
CA ALA A 433 -1.71 10.00 -0.52
C ALA A 433 -3.10 9.42 -0.83
N GLU A 434 -3.27 8.10 -0.74
CA GLU A 434 -4.54 7.43 -1.06
C GLU A 434 -5.67 7.80 -0.10
N ALA A 435 -5.40 7.95 1.20
CA ALA A 435 -6.39 8.43 2.16
C ALA A 435 -6.85 9.86 1.81
N TYR A 436 -5.92 10.78 1.59
CA TYR A 436 -6.26 12.18 1.32
C TYR A 436 -6.94 12.36 -0.04
N PHE A 437 -6.60 11.56 -1.05
CA PHE A 437 -7.32 11.54 -2.32
C PHE A 437 -8.75 10.98 -2.21
N SER A 438 -9.03 10.18 -1.18
CA SER A 438 -10.34 9.55 -0.98
C SER A 438 -11.24 10.41 -0.10
N HIS A 439 -10.69 11.06 0.92
CA HIS A 439 -11.44 11.88 1.88
C HIS A 439 -11.58 13.35 1.47
N TYR A 440 -10.66 13.89 0.66
CA TYR A 440 -10.67 15.30 0.26
C TYR A 440 -10.85 15.49 -1.26
N PRO A 441 -12.05 15.90 -1.73
CA PRO A 441 -12.32 16.07 -3.15
C PRO A 441 -11.43 17.11 -3.86
N ASP A 442 -10.90 18.08 -3.11
CA ASP A 442 -9.97 19.11 -3.60
C ASP A 442 -8.52 18.61 -3.72
N VAL A 443 -8.20 17.44 -3.18
CA VAL A 443 -6.89 16.80 -3.29
C VAL A 443 -6.97 15.66 -4.31
N THR A 444 -6.41 15.86 -5.50
CA THR A 444 -6.54 14.88 -6.60
C THR A 444 -5.25 14.13 -6.90
N ARG A 445 -5.35 12.83 -7.19
CA ARG A 445 -4.24 11.98 -7.67
C ARG A 445 -3.46 12.63 -8.81
N ALA A 446 -4.16 13.29 -9.74
CA ALA A 446 -3.54 13.89 -10.92
C ALA A 446 -2.73 15.14 -10.63
N ALA A 447 -3.05 15.88 -9.55
CA ALA A 447 -2.28 17.04 -9.14
C ALA A 447 -0.93 16.63 -8.52
N TYR A 448 -0.95 15.58 -7.70
CA TYR A 448 0.16 15.23 -6.80
C TYR A 448 0.98 14.01 -7.23
N LEU A 449 0.49 13.13 -8.11
CA LEU A 449 1.24 11.96 -8.60
C LEU A 449 1.50 12.02 -10.11
N GLU A 450 2.74 11.68 -10.51
CA GLU A 450 3.03 11.41 -11.92
C GLU A 450 2.20 10.21 -12.40
N PRO A 451 1.67 10.22 -13.65
CA PRO A 451 0.88 9.11 -14.16
C PRO A 451 1.59 7.75 -14.04
N SER A 452 2.90 7.71 -14.30
CA SER A 452 3.71 6.49 -14.17
C SER A 452 3.89 5.99 -12.73
N ALA A 453 3.63 6.82 -11.72
CA ALA A 453 3.77 6.47 -10.31
C ALA A 453 2.45 5.99 -9.68
N ARG A 454 1.29 6.24 -10.30
CA ARG A 454 -0.03 5.98 -9.71
C ARG A 454 -0.27 4.51 -9.40
N THR A 455 0.07 3.63 -10.33
CA THR A 455 0.03 2.17 -10.12
C THR A 455 0.91 1.77 -8.94
N LEU A 456 2.15 2.27 -8.87
CA LEU A 456 3.07 1.91 -7.81
C LEU A 456 2.55 2.38 -6.44
N VAL A 457 2.07 3.62 -6.35
CA VAL A 457 1.50 4.17 -5.12
C VAL A 457 0.31 3.34 -4.65
N ARG A 458 -0.57 2.93 -5.57
CA ARG A 458 -1.70 2.04 -5.25
C ARG A 458 -1.23 0.68 -4.75
N GLU A 459 -0.31 0.04 -5.45
CA GLU A 459 0.24 -1.27 -5.08
C GLU A 459 1.08 -1.24 -3.79
N MET A 460 1.65 -0.08 -3.44
CA MET A 460 2.27 0.12 -2.13
C MET A 460 1.20 0.26 -1.04
N SER A 461 0.12 1.00 -1.33
CA SER A 461 -0.97 1.23 -0.37
C SER A 461 -1.75 -0.03 -0.02
N THR A 462 -1.73 -1.06 -0.88
CA THR A 462 -2.40 -2.34 -0.64
C THR A 462 -1.63 -3.28 0.26
N ARG A 463 -0.39 -2.94 0.65
CA ARG A 463 0.46 -3.78 1.49
C ARG A 463 0.19 -3.53 2.97
N CYS A 464 0.07 -4.63 3.72
CA CYS A 464 0.02 -4.58 5.16
C CYS A 464 1.43 -4.64 5.76
N LEU A 465 1.64 -3.86 6.82
CA LEU A 465 2.84 -3.83 7.65
C LEU A 465 2.65 -4.84 8.80
N SER A 466 2.81 -6.13 8.52
CA SER A 466 2.73 -7.19 9.54
C SER A 466 4.12 -7.81 9.75
N GLU A 467 4.66 -7.82 10.98
CA GLU A 467 5.97 -8.42 11.29
C GLU A 467 5.92 -9.96 11.32
N PRO A 468 7.06 -10.69 11.12
CA PRO A 468 8.44 -10.25 10.90
C PRO A 468 8.77 -10.07 9.40
N GLY A 469 7.79 -9.62 8.61
CA GLY A 469 7.87 -9.41 7.16
C GLY A 469 8.47 -8.07 6.72
N VAL A 470 9.01 -7.26 7.65
CA VAL A 470 9.77 -6.05 7.33
C VAL A 470 10.86 -6.35 6.29
N LEU A 471 11.43 -7.55 6.28
CA LEU A 471 12.41 -8.00 5.27
C LEU A 471 11.91 -7.96 3.81
N VAL A 472 10.63 -8.24 3.52
CA VAL A 472 10.12 -8.33 2.13
C VAL A 472 9.67 -6.97 1.60
N SER A 473 9.06 -6.15 2.45
CA SER A 473 8.73 -4.75 2.13
C SER A 473 9.99 -3.89 2.04
N VAL A 474 11.00 -4.16 2.88
CA VAL A 474 12.32 -3.54 2.76
C VAL A 474 13.04 -4.00 1.49
N LEU A 475 12.95 -5.25 1.04
CA LEU A 475 13.50 -5.66 -0.27
C LEU A 475 12.86 -4.91 -1.46
N SER A 476 11.57 -4.54 -1.35
CA SER A 476 10.91 -3.68 -2.34
C SER A 476 11.35 -2.21 -2.20
N ALA A 477 11.47 -1.70 -0.97
CA ALA A 477 11.94 -0.34 -0.70
C ALA A 477 13.44 -0.15 -1.03
N LEU A 478 14.26 -1.19 -0.90
CA LEU A 478 15.68 -1.22 -1.27
C LEU A 478 15.90 -1.25 -2.79
N SER A 479 14.85 -1.52 -3.57
CA SER A 479 14.88 -1.35 -5.03
C SER A 479 14.53 0.07 -5.48
N MET A 480 14.16 0.93 -4.53
CA MET A 480 14.00 2.36 -4.72
C MET A 480 15.24 3.05 -4.14
N ASP A 481 15.92 3.88 -4.94
CA ASP A 481 16.96 4.78 -4.44
C ASP A 481 16.43 5.50 -3.18
N GLN A 482 17.32 5.72 -2.20
CA GLN A 482 17.03 6.34 -0.89
C GLN A 482 16.50 7.79 -0.94
N ASP A 483 15.97 8.28 -2.07
CA ASP A 483 15.85 9.72 -2.33
C ASP A 483 14.63 10.19 -3.14
N MET A 484 13.60 9.38 -3.35
CA MET A 484 12.46 9.82 -4.19
C MET A 484 11.13 9.85 -3.44
N SER A 485 10.69 11.07 -3.13
CA SER A 485 9.29 11.37 -2.82
C SER A 485 8.38 10.77 -3.90
N ILE A 486 7.25 10.17 -3.49
CA ILE A 486 6.23 9.68 -4.42
C ILE A 486 5.46 10.81 -5.11
N PHE A 487 5.56 12.02 -4.56
CA PHE A 487 4.82 13.18 -5.03
C PHE A 487 5.58 13.92 -6.11
N ARG A 488 4.89 14.30 -7.18
CA ARG A 488 5.45 15.08 -8.30
C ARG A 488 5.60 16.56 -7.99
N SER A 489 4.91 17.03 -6.95
CA SER A 489 4.91 18.39 -6.45
C SER A 489 5.05 18.35 -4.93
N ASP A 490 5.53 19.44 -4.34
CA ASP A 490 5.68 19.56 -2.89
C ASP A 490 4.33 19.26 -2.18
N PRO A 491 4.23 18.17 -1.39
CA PRO A 491 2.99 17.78 -0.73
C PRO A 491 2.66 18.69 0.46
N THR A 492 3.60 19.53 0.91
CA THR A 492 3.38 20.48 2.02
C THR A 492 2.67 21.76 1.56
N GLN A 493 2.37 21.88 0.27
CA GLN A 493 1.76 23.04 -0.36
C GLN A 493 0.41 22.72 -1.04
N GLY A 494 -0.34 23.77 -1.35
CA GLY A 494 -1.64 23.66 -2.02
C GLY A 494 -2.67 22.92 -1.16
N ALA A 495 -3.66 22.31 -1.81
CA ALA A 495 -4.77 21.63 -1.13
C ALA A 495 -4.27 20.53 -0.18
N LEU A 496 -3.35 19.67 -0.61
CA LEU A 496 -2.79 18.60 0.26
C LEU A 496 -2.13 19.19 1.51
N GLY A 497 -1.29 20.22 1.36
CA GLY A 497 -0.64 20.89 2.49
C GLY A 497 -1.65 21.48 3.49
N GLU A 498 -2.69 22.15 2.99
CA GLU A 498 -3.77 22.70 3.83
C GLU A 498 -4.54 21.60 4.56
N ARG A 499 -4.86 20.48 3.88
CA ARG A 499 -5.53 19.34 4.51
C ARG A 499 -4.64 18.65 5.54
N LEU A 500 -3.33 18.53 5.28
CA LEU A 500 -2.38 17.98 6.25
C LEU A 500 -2.38 18.85 7.51
N ARG A 501 -2.21 20.17 7.37
CA ARG A 501 -2.27 21.11 8.51
C ARG A 501 -3.60 21.04 9.28
N ALA A 502 -4.72 20.88 8.58
CA ALA A 502 -6.04 20.74 9.19
C ALA A 502 -6.18 19.44 10.01
N ASN A 503 -5.41 18.40 9.67
CA ASN A 503 -5.38 17.15 10.42
C ASN A 503 -4.28 17.10 11.49
N THR A 504 -3.47 18.13 11.67
CA THR A 504 -2.59 18.24 12.84
C THR A 504 -3.46 18.43 14.10
N PRO A 505 -3.42 17.52 15.11
CA PRO A 505 -4.29 17.58 16.27
C PRO A 505 -3.93 18.77 17.17
N ARG A 506 -4.61 19.91 16.99
CA ARG A 506 -4.41 21.13 17.77
C ARG A 506 -5.65 21.56 18.57
N GLY A 507 -6.71 20.75 18.54
CA GLY A 507 -7.89 20.96 19.38
C GLY A 507 -7.56 20.84 20.87
N ASP A 508 -8.34 21.49 21.70
CA ASP A 508 -8.23 21.41 23.15
C ASP A 508 -8.67 20.03 23.65
N ILE A 509 -7.89 19.42 24.53
CA ILE A 509 -8.19 18.11 25.13
C ILE A 509 -8.43 18.36 26.62
N GLN A 510 -9.68 18.22 27.08
CA GLN A 510 -10.04 18.46 28.48
C GLN A 510 -9.55 17.35 29.41
N ALA A 511 -9.55 16.11 28.91
CA ALA A 511 -9.04 14.98 29.66
C ALA A 511 -7.53 15.12 29.92
N PRO A 512 -7.01 14.58 31.04
CA PRO A 512 -5.59 14.42 31.26
C PRO A 512 -4.84 13.86 30.04
N LEU A 513 -3.78 14.54 29.60
CA LEU A 513 -3.00 14.13 28.42
C LEU A 513 -1.58 13.71 28.80
N PHE A 514 -1.19 12.51 28.38
CA PHE A 514 0.17 12.00 28.44
C PHE A 514 0.73 11.77 27.03
N ILE A 515 1.92 12.30 26.77
CA ILE A 515 2.66 12.10 25.52
C ILE A 515 4.00 11.44 25.83
N GLY A 516 4.19 10.21 25.33
CA GLY A 516 5.45 9.49 25.41
C GLY A 516 6.20 9.52 24.07
N GLN A 517 7.51 9.74 24.07
CA GLN A 517 8.32 9.79 22.85
C GLN A 517 9.62 9.01 23.00
N GLY A 518 10.00 8.20 22.00
CA GLY A 518 11.32 7.59 21.93
C GLY A 518 12.36 8.63 21.52
N GLY A 519 13.43 8.81 22.29
CA GLY A 519 14.45 9.84 22.05
C GLY A 519 15.37 9.56 20.85
N ALA A 520 15.27 8.38 20.22
CA ALA A 520 16.01 7.99 19.02
C ALA A 520 15.07 7.63 17.85
N ASP A 521 13.81 8.06 17.90
CA ASP A 521 12.80 7.77 16.88
C ASP A 521 13.15 8.35 15.50
N PRO A 522 13.34 7.51 14.47
CA PRO A 522 13.70 7.98 13.13
C PRO A 522 12.48 8.40 12.27
N LEU A 523 11.27 8.00 12.66
CA LEU A 523 10.04 8.21 11.88
C LEU A 523 9.28 9.44 12.38
N VAL A 524 8.93 9.45 13.67
CA VAL A 524 8.36 10.61 14.37
C VAL A 524 9.48 11.26 15.16
N ALA A 525 10.23 12.13 14.50
CA ALA A 525 11.46 12.68 15.05
C ALA A 525 11.22 13.39 16.41
N PRO A 526 12.06 13.19 17.44
CA PRO A 526 11.88 13.83 18.75
C PRO A 526 11.82 15.35 18.69
N THR A 527 12.54 15.97 17.75
CA THR A 527 12.48 17.42 17.51
C THR A 527 11.11 17.88 17.02
N MET A 528 10.45 17.10 16.16
CA MET A 528 9.09 17.33 15.71
C MET A 528 8.12 17.26 16.89
N GLN A 529 8.28 16.24 17.74
CA GLN A 529 7.43 16.06 18.92
C GLN A 529 7.61 17.18 19.94
N ARG A 530 8.85 17.58 20.24
CA ARG A 530 9.13 18.71 21.15
C ARG A 530 8.52 20.02 20.63
N ASN A 531 8.61 20.28 19.33
CA ASN A 531 7.99 21.47 18.73
C ASN A 531 6.46 21.45 18.85
N TYR A 532 5.84 20.29 18.63
CA TYR A 532 4.41 20.12 18.82
C TYR A 532 4.01 20.36 20.29
N VAL A 533 4.70 19.71 21.22
CA VAL A 533 4.45 19.85 22.67
C VAL A 533 4.60 21.29 23.13
N ALA A 534 5.70 21.96 22.75
CA ALA A 534 5.92 23.36 23.09
C ALA A 534 4.80 24.27 22.57
N ALA A 535 4.32 24.04 21.34
CA ALA A 535 3.19 24.79 20.79
C ALA A 535 1.89 24.54 21.57
N ARG A 536 1.59 23.27 21.93
CA ARG A 536 0.40 22.94 22.73
C ARG A 536 0.45 23.55 24.12
N CYS A 537 1.60 23.49 24.78
CA CYS A 537 1.83 24.13 26.08
C CYS A 537 1.66 25.65 26.01
N ALA A 538 2.17 26.30 24.96
CA ALA A 538 1.99 27.74 24.73
C ALA A 538 0.52 28.12 24.47
N ASP A 539 -0.26 27.22 23.85
CA ASP A 539 -1.71 27.35 23.66
C ASP A 539 -2.52 27.08 24.95
N GLY A 540 -1.86 26.70 26.06
CA GLY A 540 -2.48 26.47 27.37
C GLY A 540 -2.91 25.03 27.65
N GLN A 541 -2.66 24.08 26.73
CA GLN A 541 -2.94 22.66 26.95
C GLN A 541 -2.18 22.16 28.17
N GLN A 542 -2.90 21.54 29.10
CA GLN A 542 -2.29 20.82 30.20
C GLN A 542 -1.92 19.42 29.72
N LEU A 543 -0.62 19.09 29.76
CA LEU A 543 -0.12 17.77 29.37
C LEU A 543 1.12 17.37 30.17
N GLU A 544 1.37 16.07 30.18
CA GLU A 544 2.60 15.46 30.64
C GLU A 544 3.37 14.90 29.43
N TYR A 545 4.58 15.39 29.19
CA TYR A 545 5.47 14.90 28.14
C TYR A 545 6.66 14.16 28.76
N ARG A 546 6.92 12.95 28.28
CA ARG A 546 8.09 12.15 28.66
C ARG A 546 8.82 11.64 27.42
N GLU A 547 10.11 11.96 27.34
CA GLU A 547 11.02 11.42 26.33
C GLU A 547 11.88 10.32 26.94
N TYR A 548 11.97 9.17 26.25
CA TYR A 548 12.70 7.99 26.71
C TYR A 548 14.01 7.86 25.92
N PRO A 549 15.17 8.20 26.51
CA PRO A 549 16.44 8.26 25.79
C PRO A 549 16.85 6.91 25.19
N GLY A 550 17.28 6.94 23.94
CA GLY A 550 17.82 5.76 23.25
C GLY A 550 16.80 4.77 22.71
N LEU A 551 15.51 4.93 23.03
CA LEU A 551 14.44 4.12 22.43
C LEU A 551 14.05 4.69 21.06
N ASP A 552 13.98 3.83 20.05
CA ASP A 552 13.42 4.15 18.73
C ASP A 552 11.87 4.11 18.72
N HIS A 553 11.29 4.25 17.53
CA HIS A 553 9.83 4.28 17.32
C HIS A 553 9.09 3.05 17.86
N MET A 554 9.66 1.85 17.68
CA MET A 554 9.03 0.58 18.06
C MET A 554 9.50 0.11 19.44
N GLN A 555 10.77 0.35 19.77
CA GLN A 555 11.32 0.07 21.09
C GLN A 555 10.62 0.86 22.20
N LEU A 556 10.05 2.03 21.88
CA LEU A 556 9.23 2.80 22.82
C LEU A 556 8.08 1.96 23.41
N VAL A 557 7.42 1.14 22.60
CA VAL A 557 6.26 0.31 22.99
C VAL A 557 6.59 -1.17 23.11
N GLY A 558 7.88 -1.53 23.04
CA GLY A 558 8.34 -2.90 23.24
C GLY A 558 8.15 -3.38 24.69
N GLU A 559 8.10 -4.70 24.88
CA GLU A 559 7.84 -5.34 26.18
C GLU A 559 8.82 -4.89 27.28
N ASP A 560 10.09 -4.69 26.94
CA ASP A 560 11.16 -4.26 27.87
C ASP A 560 11.27 -2.73 28.01
N SER A 561 10.35 -1.96 27.43
CA SER A 561 10.42 -0.50 27.44
C SER A 561 10.21 0.07 28.84
N ALA A 562 11.04 1.06 29.20
CA ALA A 562 10.85 1.83 30.44
C ALA A 562 9.51 2.59 30.46
N LEU A 563 8.89 2.84 29.31
CA LEU A 563 7.56 3.43 29.21
C LEU A 563 6.48 2.56 29.87
N ILE A 564 6.59 1.23 29.86
CA ILE A 564 5.49 0.35 30.26
C ILE A 564 5.07 0.59 31.71
N GLY A 565 6.03 0.70 32.63
CA GLY A 565 5.74 0.99 34.03
C GLY A 565 5.08 2.36 34.23
N ASP A 566 5.57 3.38 33.51
CA ASP A 566 5.03 4.73 33.56
C ASP A 566 3.61 4.81 32.99
N LEU A 567 3.35 4.11 31.89
CA LEU A 567 2.06 4.02 31.22
C LEU A 567 1.01 3.40 32.14
N LEU A 568 1.31 2.23 32.72
CA LEU A 568 0.40 1.52 33.61
C LEU A 568 0.08 2.34 34.87
N ALA A 569 1.11 2.89 35.52
CA ALA A 569 0.95 3.71 36.72
C ALA A 569 0.16 5.01 36.42
N TRP A 570 0.39 5.63 35.27
CA TRP A 570 -0.35 6.82 34.86
C TRP A 570 -1.82 6.49 34.60
N THR A 571 -2.11 5.37 33.93
CA THR A 571 -3.49 4.93 33.66
C THR A 571 -4.25 4.55 34.92
N GLU A 572 -3.63 3.78 35.83
CA GLU A 572 -4.23 3.45 37.13
C GLU A 572 -4.59 4.72 37.91
N ALA A 573 -3.68 5.71 37.95
CA ALA A 573 -3.94 7.00 38.59
C ALA A 573 -5.09 7.79 37.93
N ARG A 574 -5.42 7.57 36.65
CA ARG A 574 -6.59 8.18 36.00
C ARG A 574 -7.89 7.53 36.44
N PHE A 575 -7.94 6.21 36.49
CA PHE A 575 -9.11 5.48 36.98
C PHE A 575 -9.37 5.79 38.48
N GLU A 576 -8.32 5.95 39.27
CA GLU A 576 -8.44 6.37 40.68
C GLU A 576 -8.82 7.85 40.88
N GLY A 577 -8.94 8.64 39.80
CA GLY A 577 -9.25 10.07 39.87
C GLY A 577 -8.15 10.93 40.50
N ALA A 578 -6.89 10.46 40.47
CA ALA A 578 -5.77 11.18 41.04
C ALA A 578 -5.43 12.44 40.21
N PRO A 579 -5.09 13.57 40.85
CA PRO A 579 -4.78 14.81 40.16
C PRO A 579 -3.54 14.67 39.26
N VAL A 580 -3.58 15.36 38.13
CA VAL A 580 -2.48 15.40 37.15
C VAL A 580 -1.58 16.58 37.48
N THR A 581 -0.26 16.40 37.36
CA THR A 581 0.70 17.50 37.42
C THR A 581 1.32 17.68 36.03
N PRO A 582 0.82 18.63 35.22
CA PRO A 582 1.39 18.95 33.91
C PRO A 582 2.84 19.41 34.03
N ASN A 583 3.67 19.05 33.08
CA ASN A 583 5.10 19.39 33.07
C ASN A 583 5.52 20.28 31.90
N CYS A 584 4.57 21.02 31.32
CA CYS A 584 4.84 22.00 30.25
C CYS A 584 5.98 22.97 30.59
N ALA A 585 6.10 23.39 31.86
CA ALA A 585 7.16 24.30 32.30
C ALA A 585 8.57 23.70 32.18
N ASP A 586 8.70 22.37 32.23
CA ASP A 586 9.99 21.67 32.12
C ASP A 586 10.41 21.53 30.65
N THR A 587 9.46 21.58 29.72
CA THR A 587 9.70 21.43 28.27
C THR A 587 10.22 22.70 27.58
N GLU A 588 10.11 23.87 28.19
CA GLU A 588 10.68 25.12 27.66
C GLU A 588 12.19 25.29 27.97
N ALA A 589 12.73 24.48 28.89
CA ALA A 589 14.10 24.60 29.39
C ALA A 589 15.12 23.65 28.73
N SER A 590 14.66 22.74 27.88
CA SER A 590 15.43 21.68 27.21
C SER A 590 15.38 21.79 25.69
#